data_AF-A0A0N5CBK8-F1
#
_entry.id   AF-A0A0N5CBK8-F1
#
_cell.length_a   1.000
_cell.length_b   1.000
_cell.length_c   1.000
_cell.angle_alpha   90.00
_cell.angle_beta   90.00
_cell.angle_gamma   90.00
#
_symmetry.space_group_name_H-M   'P 1'
#
loop_
_entity.id
_entity.type
_entity.pdbx_description
1 polymer ?
#
loop_
_entity_poly.entity_id
_entity_poly.type
_entity_poly.pdbx_seq_one_letter_code
_entity_poly.pdbx_strand_id
1 'polypeptide(L)'
;MVSKRLNKRPIGSKRLLIEHIEFAAEFGRLDMLDLASRHMGMIEYYNLDIIFPVITGLLILVSFLLYIVFMTVKKLFLSKIKTD
;
A
#
# COMPACT_ATOMS: atom_id res chain seq x y z
N MET A 1 -18.03 -33.68 18.96
CA MET A 1 -18.45 -32.30 19.32
C MET A 1 -18.96 -31.47 18.14
N VAL A 2 -18.36 -31.56 16.95
CA VAL A 2 -18.76 -30.78 15.76
C VAL A 2 -20.21 -31.05 15.31
N SER A 3 -20.63 -32.32 15.25
CA SER A 3 -22.02 -32.71 14.89
C SER A 3 -23.09 -32.11 15.82
N LYS A 4 -22.83 -32.06 17.14
CA LYS A 4 -23.74 -31.40 18.11
C LYS A 4 -23.87 -29.89 17.87
N ARG A 5 -22.81 -29.22 17.41
CA ARG A 5 -22.84 -27.79 17.07
C ARG A 5 -23.58 -27.51 15.76
N LEU A 6 -23.51 -28.42 14.78
CA LEU A 6 -24.27 -28.31 13.53
C LEU A 6 -25.78 -28.46 13.75
N ASN A 7 -26.18 -29.40 14.59
CA ASN A 7 -27.60 -29.64 14.88
C ASN A 7 -28.23 -28.57 15.79
N LYS A 8 -27.43 -27.83 16.57
CA LYS A 8 -27.90 -26.73 17.41
C LYS A 8 -27.75 -25.34 16.75
N ARG A 9 -27.55 -25.27 15.43
CA ARG A 9 -27.49 -23.98 14.74
C ARG A 9 -28.87 -23.31 14.81
N PRO A 10 -28.93 -22.01 15.18
CA PRO A 10 -30.21 -21.30 15.32
C PRO A 10 -30.94 -21.12 13.99
N ILE A 11 -30.21 -21.16 12.86
CA ILE A 11 -30.76 -21.04 11.51
C ILE A 11 -30.29 -22.24 10.69
N GLY A 12 -31.24 -22.89 10.01
CA GLY A 12 -30.96 -24.03 9.13
C GLY A 12 -30.27 -23.62 7.84
N SER A 13 -29.32 -24.42 7.36
CA SER A 13 -28.51 -24.11 6.18
C SER A 13 -29.33 -23.87 4.90
N LYS A 14 -30.46 -24.57 4.72
CA LYS A 14 -31.35 -24.36 3.56
C LYS A 14 -31.98 -22.97 3.57
N ARG A 15 -32.50 -22.54 4.72
CA ARG A 15 -33.14 -21.23 4.87
C ARG A 15 -32.12 -20.11 4.67
N LEU A 16 -30.94 -20.27 5.27
CA LEU A 16 -29.85 -19.31 5.13
C LEU A 16 -29.44 -19.14 3.65
N LEU A 17 -29.36 -20.23 2.88
CA LEU A 17 -29.07 -20.17 1.46
C LEU A 17 -30.15 -19.41 0.67
N ILE A 18 -31.43 -19.68 0.95
CA ILE A 18 -32.56 -19.00 0.27
C ILE A 18 -32.51 -17.50 0.56
N GLU A 19 -32.33 -17.10 1.82
CA GLU A 19 -32.24 -15.68 2.21
C GLU A 19 -31.05 -14.97 1.52
N HIS A 20 -29.91 -15.63 1.35
CA HIS A 20 -28.76 -15.04 0.63
C HIS A 20 -29.03 -14.90 -0.87
N ILE A 21 -29.74 -15.86 -1.48
CA ILE A 21 -30.09 -15.80 -2.91
C ILE A 21 -31.15 -14.73 -3.15
N GLU A 22 -32.17 -14.62 -2.28
CA GLU A 22 -33.19 -13.57 -2.35
C GLU A 22 -32.56 -12.19 -2.19
N PHE A 23 -31.67 -12.02 -1.21
CA PHE A 23 -30.91 -10.79 -1.04
C PHE A 23 -30.05 -10.45 -2.28
N ALA A 24 -29.37 -11.43 -2.86
CA ALA A 24 -28.60 -11.22 -4.09
C ALA A 24 -29.49 -10.93 -5.31
N ALA A 25 -30.71 -11.49 -5.37
CA ALA A 25 -31.67 -11.21 -6.43
C ALA A 25 -32.33 -9.83 -6.29
N GLU A 26 -32.57 -9.37 -5.06
CA GLU A 26 -33.19 -8.08 -4.76
C GLU A 26 -32.19 -6.92 -4.92
N PHE A 27 -30.98 -7.05 -4.38
CA PHE A 27 -29.98 -5.97 -4.38
C PHE A 27 -28.91 -6.11 -5.47
N GLY A 28 -28.79 -7.28 -6.11
CA GLY A 28 -27.86 -7.48 -7.22
C GLY A 28 -26.40 -7.24 -6.84
N ARG A 29 -25.71 -6.39 -7.62
CA ARG A 29 -24.33 -5.98 -7.34
C ARG A 29 -24.34 -4.88 -6.30
N LEU A 30 -23.74 -5.16 -5.15
CA LEU A 30 -23.45 -4.17 -4.13
C LEU A 30 -22.19 -3.42 -4.53
N ASP A 31 -22.35 -2.24 -5.14
CA ASP A 31 -21.22 -1.39 -5.54
C ASP A 31 -20.33 -0.98 -4.35
N MET A 32 -20.88 -0.96 -3.13
CA MET A 32 -20.13 -0.74 -1.89
C MET A 32 -19.22 -1.92 -1.52
N LEU A 33 -19.56 -3.14 -1.96
CA LEU A 33 -18.74 -4.35 -1.80
C LEU A 33 -17.74 -4.50 -2.96
N ASP A 34 -17.88 -3.69 -4.01
CA ASP A 34 -16.92 -3.61 -5.08
C ASP A 34 -15.66 -2.89 -4.57
N LEU A 35 -14.47 -3.40 -4.93
CA LEU A 35 -13.24 -2.71 -4.57
C LEU A 35 -13.19 -1.42 -5.38
N ALA A 36 -13.15 -0.28 -4.70
CA ALA A 36 -12.95 1.03 -5.31
C ALA A 36 -11.70 1.06 -6.22
N SER A 37 -10.71 0.22 -5.92
CA SER A 37 -9.52 -0.01 -6.74
C SER A 37 -9.80 -0.49 -8.18
N ARG A 38 -10.94 -1.13 -8.48
CA ARG A 38 -11.29 -1.54 -9.86
C ARG A 38 -11.55 -0.36 -10.79
N HIS A 39 -11.91 0.78 -10.24
CA HIS A 39 -12.23 2.00 -10.99
C HIS A 39 -11.10 3.04 -10.94
N MET A 40 -10.06 2.81 -10.13
CA MET A 40 -8.90 3.69 -10.03
C MET A 40 -7.94 3.47 -11.20
N GLY A 41 -7.47 4.57 -11.78
CA GLY A 41 -6.40 4.54 -12.76
C GLY A 41 -5.06 4.16 -12.14
N MET A 42 -4.08 3.75 -12.95
CA MET A 42 -2.76 3.32 -12.48
C MET A 42 -2.06 4.38 -11.60
N ILE A 43 -2.29 5.67 -11.87
CA ILE A 43 -1.68 6.78 -11.11
C ILE A 43 -2.21 6.83 -9.67
N GLU A 44 -3.53 6.76 -9.51
CA GLU A 44 -4.21 6.80 -8.20
C GLU A 44 -4.01 5.49 -7.43
N TYR A 45 -4.11 4.36 -8.11
CA TYR A 45 -3.92 3.03 -7.50
C TYR A 45 -2.54 2.90 -6.85
N TYR A 46 -1.49 3.38 -7.52
CA TYR A 46 -0.12 3.36 -6.99
C TYR A 46 0.28 4.64 -6.23
N ASN A 47 -0.61 5.63 -6.10
CA ASN A 47 -0.30 6.93 -5.47
C ASN A 47 1.02 7.53 -6.00
N LEU A 48 1.19 7.51 -7.32
CA LEU A 48 2.44 7.95 -7.97
C LEU A 48 2.75 9.42 -7.65
N ASP A 49 1.72 10.24 -7.49
CA ASP A 49 1.78 11.63 -7.05
C ASP A 49 2.47 11.81 -5.68
N ILE A 50 2.38 10.82 -4.79
CA ILE A 50 3.06 10.81 -3.49
C ILE A 50 4.46 10.19 -3.61
N ILE A 51 4.61 9.12 -4.40
CA ILE A 51 5.88 8.41 -4.57
C ILE A 51 6.94 9.29 -5.24
N PHE A 52 6.57 10.05 -6.29
CA PHE A 52 7.52 10.87 -7.04
C PHE A 52 8.22 11.94 -6.18
N PRO A 53 7.51 12.78 -5.40
CA PRO A 53 8.15 13.73 -4.50
C PRO A 53 9.04 13.08 -3.43
N VAL A 54 8.60 11.95 -2.87
CA VAL A 54 9.36 11.24 -1.82
C VAL A 54 10.68 10.70 -2.37
N ILE A 55 10.66 10.03 -3.53
CA ILE A 55 11.87 9.52 -4.18
C ILE A 55 12.79 10.68 -4.57
N THR A 56 12.23 11.74 -5.14
CA THR A 56 13.01 12.91 -5.57
C THR A 56 13.68 13.59 -4.37
N GLY A 57 12.95 13.79 -3.28
CA GLY A 57 13.48 14.35 -2.04
C GLY A 57 14.59 13.49 -1.44
N LEU A 58 14.42 12.16 -1.44
CA LEU A 58 15.45 11.23 -0.98
C LEU A 58 16.72 11.30 -1.84
N LEU A 59 16.58 11.36 -3.17
CA LEU A 59 17.72 11.48 -4.09
C LEU A 59 18.48 12.79 -3.89
N ILE A 60 17.78 13.90 -3.67
CA ILE A 60 18.39 15.20 -3.38
C ILE A 60 19.15 15.13 -2.06
N LEU A 61 18.56 14.56 -1.01
CA LEU A 61 19.19 14.40 0.30
C LEU A 61 20.49 13.58 0.19
N VAL A 62 20.44 12.44 -0.48
CA VAL A 62 21.62 11.58 -0.69
C VAL A 62 22.70 12.31 -1.48
N SER A 63 22.32 12.98 -2.56
CA SER A 63 23.27 13.75 -3.38
C SER A 63 23.93 14.89 -2.59
N PHE A 64 23.17 15.57 -1.73
CA PHE A 64 23.68 16.62 -0.87
C PHE A 64 24.66 16.09 0.18
N LEU A 65 24.35 14.95 0.82
CA LEU A 65 25.27 14.29 1.75
C LEU A 65 26.58 13.88 1.06
N LEU A 66 26.49 13.28 -0.14
CA LEU A 66 27.67 12.91 -0.92
C LEU A 66 28.50 14.14 -1.30
N TYR A 67 27.85 15.25 -1.66
CA TYR A 67 28.53 16.51 -1.97
C TYR A 67 29.30 17.06 -0.75
N ILE A 68 28.70 17.06 0.44
CA ILE A 68 29.37 17.48 1.67
C ILE A 68 30.58 16.59 1.99
N VAL A 69 30.42 15.28 1.88
CA VAL A 69 31.51 14.32 2.12
C VAL A 69 32.64 14.57 1.12
N PHE A 70 32.33 14.70 -0.16
CA PHE A 70 33.31 14.99 -1.21
C PHE A 70 34.06 16.31 -0.95
N MET A 71 33.35 17.37 -0.58
CA MET A 71 33.92 18.67 -0.25
C MET A 71 34.87 18.59 0.95
N THR A 72 34.48 17.83 1.98
CA THR A 72 35.29 17.60 3.19
C THR A 72 36.55 16.83 2.86
N VAL A 73 36.44 15.74 2.08
CA VAL A 73 37.58 14.95 1.61
C VAL A 73 38.54 15.80 0.78
N LYS A 74 38.03 16.59 -0.17
CA LYS A 74 38.85 17.49 -1.00
C LYS A 74 39.64 18.50 -0.15
N LYS A 75 39.02 19.08 0.88
CA LYS A 75 39.71 19.99 1.82
C LYS A 75 40.84 19.28 2.58
N LEU A 76 40.62 18.06 3.05
CA LEU A 76 41.64 17.27 3.75
C LEU A 76 42.83 16.94 2.83
N PHE A 77 42.58 16.52 1.58
CA PHE A 77 43.65 16.24 0.62
C PHE A 77 44.45 17.50 0.22
N LEU A 78 43.79 18.64 0.00
CA LEU A 78 44.48 19.91 -0.29
C LEU A 78 45.28 20.43 0.90
N SER A 79 44.80 20.22 2.14
CA SER A 79 45.55 20.58 3.34
C SER A 79 46.80 19.73 3.50
N LYS A 80 46.75 18.45 3.12
CA LYS A 80 47.88 17.52 3.22
C LYS A 80 49.01 17.86 2.22
N ILE A 81 48.67 18.35 1.03
CA ILE A 81 49.64 18.77 -0.01
C ILE A 81 50.45 20.01 0.38
N LYS A 82 49.98 20.84 1.32
CA LYS A 82 50.68 22.06 1.75
C LYS A 82 51.68 21.84 2.90
N THR A 83 51.78 20.62 3.43
CA THR A 83 52.61 20.30 4.62
C THR A 83 53.81 19.42 4.30
N ASP A 84 54.03 19.07 3.03
CA ASP A 84 55.29 18.55 2.47
C ASP A 84 55.98 19.66 1.66
#